data_AF-A0A0C1NCP2-F1
#
_entry.id   AF-A0A0C1NCP2-F1
#
_cell.length_a   1.000
_cell.length_b   1.000
_cell.length_c   1.000
_cell.angle_alpha   90.00
_cell.angle_beta   90.00
_cell.angle_gamma   90.00
#
_symmetry.space_group_name_H-M   'P 1'
#
loop_
_entity.id
_entity.type
_entity.pdbx_description
1 polymer ?
#
loop_
_entity_poly.entity_id
_entity_poly.type
_entity_poly.pdbx_seq_one_letter_code
_entity_poly.pdbx_strand_id
1 'polypeptide(L)'
;MSVTKPLFCFLALVTSAFYSFPVFAQSVSAFKDSNGQVYLFNLTPGATIEVDLTKDFTRAAVANACGVISVKSSQSFTVDGQTINPADNLDIRQNVPTNCTDLAGYPSIFRTNSGAIAIQNKSPGVAYTIKIPNNKSTHRFTVNACGFVRLGKEVVSSTLGLPTKEGGRANFQLSFFPESAPLSCQKGQLYYPVGFNKGTITTASIGNGDTGGGGGGGIPEITPSANRSGNNFILQGLTNGTYKVANAVNPTQFKNIVVTKSCLVLDRTQIGTPPLLIVTGPSFSNPKQYAWTALLTTSIPSC
;
A
#
# COMPACT_ATOMS: atom_id res chain seq x y z
N MET A 1 -74.25 31.58 26.16
CA MET A 1 -73.68 30.28 26.57
C MET A 1 -72.47 30.02 25.70
N SER A 2 -71.28 30.18 26.28
CA SER A 2 -70.00 30.11 25.57
C SER A 2 -69.50 28.67 25.60
N VAL A 3 -69.26 28.08 24.43
CA VAL A 3 -68.73 26.71 24.29
C VAL A 3 -67.36 26.81 23.61
N THR A 4 -66.32 26.64 24.42
CA THR A 4 -64.92 26.58 24.03
C THR A 4 -64.62 25.24 23.32
N LYS A 5 -64.17 25.29 22.07
CA LYS A 5 -63.65 24.12 21.33
C LYS A 5 -62.14 23.96 21.56
N PRO A 6 -61.63 22.73 21.79
CA PRO A 6 -60.21 22.50 21.97
C PRO A 6 -59.47 22.50 20.62
N LEU A 7 -58.37 23.25 20.61
CA LEU A 7 -57.39 23.35 19.53
C LEU A 7 -56.57 22.04 19.51
N PHE A 8 -56.75 21.23 18.47
CA PHE A 8 -55.96 20.01 18.25
C PHE A 8 -54.52 20.38 17.86
N CYS A 9 -53.57 20.00 18.71
CA CYS A 9 -52.14 20.18 18.51
C CYS A 9 -51.63 19.13 17.51
N PHE A 10 -51.22 19.56 16.31
CA PHE A 10 -50.55 18.71 15.33
C PHE A 10 -49.15 18.35 15.85
N LEU A 11 -48.93 17.06 16.13
CA LEU A 11 -47.63 16.50 16.49
C LEU A 11 -46.81 16.36 15.20
N ALA A 12 -45.83 17.25 15.00
CA ALA A 12 -44.90 17.17 13.88
C ALA A 12 -43.95 15.98 14.09
N LEU A 13 -44.12 14.95 13.27
CA LEU A 13 -43.25 13.77 13.22
C LEU A 13 -41.98 14.17 12.46
N VAL A 14 -40.94 14.57 13.19
CA VAL A 14 -39.62 14.87 12.64
C VAL A 14 -38.97 13.54 12.25
N THR A 15 -39.14 13.15 11.00
CA THR A 15 -38.37 12.10 10.37
C THR A 15 -36.92 12.55 10.27
N SER A 16 -36.09 12.06 11.18
CA SER A 16 -34.64 12.15 11.10
C SER A 16 -34.16 11.40 9.86
N ALA A 17 -34.02 12.13 8.75
CA ALA A 17 -33.29 11.67 7.58
C ALA A 17 -31.84 11.44 8.01
N PHE A 18 -31.47 10.17 8.16
CA PHE A 18 -30.07 9.78 8.19
C PHE A 18 -29.47 10.14 6.83
N TYR A 19 -28.84 11.31 6.74
CA TYR A 19 -27.92 11.61 5.66
C TYR A 19 -26.71 10.69 5.82
N SER A 20 -26.75 9.54 5.14
CA SER A 20 -25.55 8.82 4.74
C SER A 20 -24.78 9.73 3.78
N PHE A 21 -23.86 10.52 4.33
CA PHE A 21 -22.94 11.31 3.52
C PHE A 21 -22.20 10.38 2.55
N PRO A 22 -22.05 10.77 1.27
CA PRO A 22 -21.21 10.03 0.35
C PRO A 22 -19.79 9.99 0.93
N VAL A 23 -19.26 8.79 1.12
CA VAL A 23 -17.87 8.58 1.51
C VAL A 23 -17.02 9.05 0.32
N PHE A 24 -16.51 10.28 0.37
CA PHE A 24 -15.48 10.73 -0.54
C PHE A 24 -14.24 9.88 -0.27
N ALA A 25 -14.02 8.93 -1.16
CA ALA A 25 -12.89 8.04 -1.12
C ALA A 25 -11.59 8.87 -1.16
N GLN A 26 -10.82 8.77 -0.08
CA GLN A 26 -9.65 9.61 0.15
C GLN A 26 -8.54 9.15 -0.80
N SER A 27 -8.10 10.03 -1.70
CA SER A 27 -6.86 9.85 -2.44
C SER A 27 -5.70 9.95 -1.46
N VAL A 28 -5.29 8.81 -0.91
CA VAL A 28 -4.19 8.74 0.04
C VAL A 28 -2.89 9.03 -0.67
N SER A 29 -2.18 10.04 -0.17
CA SER A 29 -0.81 10.37 -0.59
C SER A 29 0.18 9.74 0.39
N ALA A 30 1.22 9.06 -0.11
CA ALA A 30 2.19 8.38 0.76
C ALA A 30 3.65 8.74 0.43
N PHE A 31 4.49 8.83 1.46
CA PHE A 31 5.95 8.91 1.36
C PHE A 31 6.60 8.25 2.59
N LYS A 32 7.93 8.08 2.56
CA LYS A 32 8.71 7.58 3.72
C LYS A 32 9.81 8.55 4.12
N ASP A 33 10.22 8.56 5.38
CA ASP A 33 11.45 9.24 5.79
C ASP A 33 12.69 8.36 5.64
N SER A 34 13.86 8.93 5.93
CA SER A 34 15.16 8.23 5.89
C SER A 34 15.30 7.08 6.89
N ASN A 35 14.41 7.02 7.89
CA ASN A 35 14.33 5.91 8.85
C ASN A 35 13.31 4.84 8.41
N GLY A 36 12.73 4.95 7.22
CA GLY A 36 11.70 4.04 6.70
C GLY A 36 10.31 4.28 7.28
N GLN A 37 10.10 5.36 8.02
CA GLN A 37 8.83 5.71 8.61
C GLN A 37 7.86 6.18 7.52
N VAL A 38 6.72 5.50 7.37
CA VAL A 38 5.71 5.88 6.36
C VAL A 38 4.75 6.93 6.89
N TYR A 39 4.44 7.91 6.03
CA TYR A 39 3.47 8.96 6.27
C TYR A 39 2.39 8.91 5.19
N LEU A 40 1.12 8.91 5.64
CA LEU A 40 -0.06 9.05 4.78
C LEU A 40 -0.66 10.43 4.99
N PHE A 41 -0.93 11.20 3.95
CA PHE A 41 -1.39 12.59 4.06
C PHE A 41 -2.41 12.95 2.97
N ASN A 42 -2.92 14.19 3.02
CA ASN A 42 -4.12 14.63 2.30
C ASN A 42 -5.38 13.85 2.71
N LEU A 43 -5.42 13.45 3.99
CA LEU A 43 -6.52 12.75 4.61
C LEU A 43 -7.44 13.75 5.32
N THR A 44 -8.71 13.39 5.49
CA THR A 44 -9.65 14.23 6.23
C THR A 44 -9.31 14.20 7.73
N PRO A 45 -9.02 15.35 8.39
CA PRO A 45 -8.75 15.40 9.82
C PRO A 45 -9.84 14.73 10.66
N GLY A 46 -9.45 13.94 11.67
CA GLY A 46 -10.37 13.21 12.54
C GLY A 46 -11.02 11.97 11.92
N ALA A 47 -10.85 11.73 10.61
CA ALA A 47 -11.33 10.50 9.99
C ALA A 47 -10.57 9.28 10.54
N THR A 48 -11.21 8.11 10.47
CA THR A 48 -10.52 6.84 10.69
C THR A 48 -10.22 6.21 9.34
N ILE A 49 -8.96 5.83 9.13
CA ILE A 49 -8.55 5.04 7.97
C ILE A 49 -8.15 3.65 8.43
N GLU A 50 -8.36 2.67 7.57
CA GLU A 50 -7.87 1.33 7.78
C GLU A 50 -6.75 1.04 6.79
N VAL A 51 -5.63 0.51 7.28
CA VAL A 51 -4.47 0.17 6.47
C VAL A 51 -4.11 -1.29 6.71
N ASP A 52 -3.94 -2.05 5.64
CA ASP A 52 -3.44 -3.41 5.73
C ASP A 52 -1.92 -3.38 5.76
N LEU A 53 -1.34 -3.99 6.79
CA LEU A 53 0.09 -4.17 6.95
C LEU A 53 0.42 -5.64 6.66
N THR A 54 1.49 -5.89 5.91
CA THR A 54 1.94 -7.24 5.56
C THR A 54 3.34 -7.49 6.12
N LYS A 55 3.47 -8.02 7.33
CA LYS A 55 4.79 -8.24 7.94
C LYS A 55 4.99 -9.68 8.35
N ASP A 56 6.24 -10.13 8.38
CA ASP A 56 6.55 -11.39 9.05
C ASP A 56 6.22 -11.25 10.53
N PHE A 57 5.42 -12.18 11.03
CA PHE A 57 5.00 -12.19 12.43
C PHE A 57 5.62 -13.39 13.13
N THR A 58 6.29 -13.15 14.24
CA THR A 58 6.90 -14.20 15.06
C THR A 58 6.29 -14.20 16.45
N ARG A 59 5.89 -15.38 16.94
CA ARG A 59 5.43 -15.58 18.33
C ARG A 59 6.00 -16.88 18.90
N ALA A 60 5.98 -17.01 20.22
CA ALA A 60 6.30 -18.25 20.88
C ALA A 60 5.01 -19.03 21.22
N ALA A 61 5.07 -20.36 21.16
CA ALA A 61 4.10 -21.24 21.81
C ALA A 61 4.84 -22.26 22.67
N VAL A 62 4.37 -22.43 23.90
CA VAL A 62 4.96 -23.41 24.84
C VAL A 62 4.27 -24.75 24.63
N ALA A 63 5.06 -25.81 24.47
CA ALA A 63 4.54 -27.17 24.39
C ALA A 63 3.96 -27.57 25.75
N ASN A 64 2.77 -28.18 25.74
CA ASN A 64 2.14 -28.70 26.95
C ASN A 64 2.93 -29.88 27.53
N ALA A 65 2.44 -30.45 28.64
CA ALA A 65 3.06 -31.60 29.31
C ALA A 65 3.26 -32.83 28.39
N CYS A 66 2.48 -32.93 27.32
CA CYS A 66 2.54 -34.02 26.35
C CYS A 66 3.36 -33.69 25.09
N GLY A 67 4.06 -32.56 25.08
CA GLY A 67 4.87 -32.19 23.93
C GLY A 67 4.04 -31.75 22.71
N VAL A 68 2.88 -31.14 22.95
CA VAL A 68 2.00 -30.62 21.91
C VAL A 68 1.92 -29.10 22.00
N ILE A 69 2.14 -28.42 20.88
CA ILE A 69 1.80 -27.00 20.72
C ILE A 69 0.50 -26.87 19.93
N SER A 70 -0.30 -25.86 20.26
CA SER A 70 -1.55 -25.55 19.56
C SER A 70 -1.47 -24.16 18.94
N VAL A 71 -1.69 -24.08 17.64
CA VAL A 71 -1.51 -22.87 16.84
C VAL A 71 -2.79 -22.56 16.09
N LYS A 72 -3.41 -21.41 16.40
CA LYS A 72 -4.51 -20.87 15.58
C LYS A 72 -3.95 -19.90 14.56
N SER A 73 -4.10 -20.23 13.28
CA SER A 73 -3.69 -19.39 12.15
C SER A 73 -4.58 -19.70 10.96
N SER A 74 -4.99 -18.67 10.22
CA SER A 74 -5.63 -18.80 8.91
C SER A 74 -4.62 -18.78 7.75
N GLN A 75 -3.36 -18.51 8.05
CA GLN A 75 -2.26 -18.39 7.08
C GLN A 75 -1.19 -19.44 7.35
N SER A 76 -0.45 -19.83 6.31
CA SER A 76 0.70 -20.72 6.45
C SER A 76 1.71 -20.17 7.44
N PHE A 77 2.30 -21.06 8.23
CA PHE A 77 3.28 -20.71 9.25
C PHE A 77 4.36 -21.78 9.35
N THR A 78 5.46 -21.46 10.02
CA THR A 78 6.57 -22.37 10.25
C THR A 78 6.80 -22.58 11.74
N VAL A 79 7.15 -23.81 12.11
CA VAL A 79 7.62 -24.17 13.45
C VAL A 79 8.86 -25.04 13.27
N ASP A 80 9.99 -24.63 13.84
CA ASP A 80 11.28 -25.33 13.69
C ASP A 80 11.69 -25.61 12.23
N GLY A 81 11.35 -24.67 11.33
CA GLY A 81 11.63 -24.81 9.90
C GLY A 81 10.64 -25.68 9.13
N GLN A 82 9.71 -26.37 9.80
CA GLN A 82 8.60 -27.08 9.12
C GLN A 82 7.48 -26.09 8.77
N THR A 83 7.18 -25.94 7.49
CA THR A 83 6.02 -25.18 7.00
C THR A 83 4.75 -25.99 7.15
N ILE A 84 3.71 -25.35 7.67
CA ILE A 84 2.39 -25.92 7.93
C ILE A 84 1.37 -24.98 7.29
N ASN A 85 0.52 -25.53 6.43
CA ASN A 85 -0.52 -24.78 5.76
C ASN A 85 -1.91 -25.11 6.35
N PRO A 86 -2.60 -24.15 7.00
CA PRO A 86 -3.96 -24.34 7.48
C PRO A 86 -5.01 -24.60 6.42
N ALA A 87 -4.70 -24.59 5.13
CA ALA A 87 -5.64 -25.03 4.09
C ALA A 87 -5.52 -26.54 3.79
N ASP A 88 -4.47 -27.20 4.28
CA ASP A 88 -4.25 -28.62 4.02
C ASP A 88 -5.34 -29.46 4.70
N ASN A 89 -5.65 -30.60 4.09
CA ASN A 89 -6.60 -31.58 4.62
C ASN A 89 -5.96 -32.37 5.77
N LEU A 90 -5.85 -31.71 6.93
CA LEU A 90 -5.36 -32.30 8.17
C LEU A 90 -6.48 -33.07 8.85
N ASP A 91 -6.15 -34.25 9.40
CA ASP A 91 -7.06 -35.03 10.24
C ASP A 91 -7.69 -34.16 11.32
N ILE A 92 -9.01 -34.23 11.43
CA ILE A 92 -9.76 -33.51 12.47
C ILE A 92 -9.90 -34.43 13.69
N ARG A 93 -9.48 -33.91 14.85
CA ARG A 93 -9.61 -34.58 16.15
C ARG A 93 -10.34 -33.69 17.11
N GLN A 94 -11.03 -34.29 18.08
CA GLN A 94 -11.92 -33.53 18.95
C GLN A 94 -11.17 -32.44 19.72
N ASN A 95 -10.12 -32.80 20.46
CA ASN A 95 -9.25 -31.88 21.22
C ASN A 95 -7.83 -32.47 21.33
N VAL A 96 -6.90 -31.67 21.85
CA VAL A 96 -5.62 -32.20 22.36
C VAL A 96 -5.92 -32.94 23.67
N PRO A 97 -5.63 -34.25 23.78
CA PRO A 97 -5.87 -35.00 25.00
C PRO A 97 -5.10 -34.43 26.20
N THR A 98 -5.67 -34.54 27.39
CA THR A 98 -5.01 -34.17 28.65
C THR A 98 -4.01 -35.22 29.12
N ASN A 99 -4.26 -36.50 28.79
CA ASN A 99 -3.32 -37.59 29.06
C ASN A 99 -2.46 -37.86 27.82
N CYS A 100 -1.15 -37.94 28.00
CA CYS A 100 -0.22 -38.06 26.89
C CYS A 100 -0.27 -39.43 26.18
N THR A 101 -0.73 -40.47 26.88
CA THR A 101 -0.95 -41.81 26.32
C THR A 101 -2.03 -41.82 25.24
N ASP A 102 -3.00 -40.92 25.35
CA ASP A 102 -4.16 -40.87 24.45
C ASP A 102 -3.82 -40.22 23.10
N LEU A 103 -2.60 -39.67 22.96
CA LEU A 103 -2.05 -39.22 21.68
C LEU A 103 -1.59 -40.38 20.79
N ALA A 104 -1.52 -41.61 21.32
CA ALA A 104 -1.19 -42.77 20.52
C ALA A 104 -2.17 -42.90 19.34
N GLY A 105 -1.65 -42.91 18.11
CA GLY A 105 -2.44 -42.98 16.88
C GLY A 105 -2.93 -41.64 16.33
N TYR A 106 -2.61 -40.51 16.96
CA TYR A 106 -2.80 -39.19 16.35
C TYR A 106 -1.65 -38.91 15.37
N PRO A 107 -1.90 -38.28 14.21
CA PRO A 107 -0.82 -37.87 13.32
C PRO A 107 -0.02 -36.74 13.95
N SER A 108 1.25 -36.58 13.55
CA SER A 108 2.17 -35.59 14.12
C SER A 108 1.65 -34.14 14.01
N ILE A 109 0.80 -33.87 13.02
CA ILE A 109 0.07 -32.61 12.84
C ILE A 109 -1.39 -32.92 12.59
N PHE A 110 -2.30 -32.31 13.36
CA PHE A 110 -3.74 -32.47 13.20
C PHE A 110 -4.49 -31.18 13.50
N ARG A 111 -5.75 -31.09 13.06
CA ARG A 111 -6.65 -30.00 13.39
C ARG A 111 -7.57 -30.41 14.54
N THR A 112 -7.73 -29.52 15.52
CA THR A 112 -8.73 -29.69 16.58
C THR A 112 -10.10 -29.19 16.13
N ASN A 113 -11.20 -29.62 16.77
CA ASN A 113 -12.54 -29.09 16.48
C ASN A 113 -12.66 -27.56 16.71
N SER A 114 -11.77 -26.97 17.51
CA SER A 114 -11.68 -25.52 17.71
C SER A 114 -11.06 -24.74 16.53
N GLY A 115 -10.56 -25.47 15.53
CA GLY A 115 -9.84 -24.94 14.37
C GLY A 115 -8.36 -24.66 14.63
N ALA A 116 -7.84 -24.96 15.82
CA ALA A 116 -6.40 -24.86 16.10
C ALA A 116 -5.66 -26.08 15.53
N ILE A 117 -4.44 -25.86 15.05
CA ILE A 117 -3.54 -26.91 14.54
C ILE A 117 -2.63 -27.35 15.68
N ALA A 118 -2.71 -28.62 16.04
CA ALA A 118 -1.89 -29.26 17.05
C ALA A 118 -0.67 -29.92 16.39
N ILE A 119 0.50 -29.71 16.97
CA ILE A 119 1.78 -30.23 16.47
C ILE A 119 2.46 -30.98 17.60
N GLN A 120 2.69 -32.28 17.40
CA GLN A 120 3.26 -33.20 18.37
C GLN A 120 4.80 -33.25 18.31
N ASN A 121 5.37 -34.12 19.14
CA ASN A 121 6.81 -34.41 19.21
C ASN A 121 7.65 -33.18 19.57
N LYS A 122 7.08 -32.30 20.39
CA LYS A 122 7.79 -31.18 21.01
C LYS A 122 8.24 -31.56 22.41
N SER A 123 9.31 -30.94 22.89
CA SER A 123 9.80 -31.12 24.24
C SER A 123 8.84 -30.41 25.21
N PRO A 124 8.27 -31.10 26.21
CA PRO A 124 7.35 -30.50 27.17
C PRO A 124 7.94 -29.26 27.87
N GLY A 125 7.15 -28.20 28.01
CA GLY A 125 7.57 -26.96 28.66
C GLY A 125 8.53 -26.08 27.84
N VAL A 126 8.96 -26.53 26.65
CA VAL A 126 9.83 -25.74 25.77
C VAL A 126 9.00 -24.79 24.90
N ALA A 127 9.50 -23.56 24.75
CA ALA A 127 8.93 -22.55 23.87
C ALA A 127 9.44 -22.74 22.44
N TYR A 128 8.50 -22.84 21.49
CA TYR A 128 8.77 -22.99 20.07
C TYR A 128 8.44 -21.71 19.33
N THR A 129 9.33 -21.33 18.40
CA THR A 129 9.14 -20.14 17.58
C THR A 129 8.22 -20.47 16.42
N ILE A 130 7.09 -19.76 16.34
CA ILE A 130 6.15 -19.80 15.23
C ILE A 130 6.39 -18.56 14.37
N LYS A 131 6.73 -18.75 13.09
CA LYS A 131 6.84 -17.64 12.13
C LYS A 131 5.72 -17.73 11.11
N ILE A 132 4.95 -16.65 10.98
CA ILE A 132 3.89 -16.48 9.98
C ILE A 132 4.44 -15.50 8.95
N PRO A 133 4.95 -15.98 7.80
CA PRO A 133 5.45 -15.09 6.76
C PRO A 133 4.32 -14.29 6.13
N ASN A 134 4.60 -13.05 5.74
CA ASN A 134 3.64 -12.17 5.07
C ASN A 134 2.31 -12.03 5.83
N ASN A 135 2.35 -11.99 7.17
CA ASN A 135 1.16 -11.89 7.98
C ASN A 135 0.43 -10.57 7.71
N LYS A 136 -0.74 -10.68 7.09
CA LYS A 136 -1.62 -9.55 6.80
C LYS A 136 -2.48 -9.19 8.01
N SER A 137 -2.36 -7.96 8.51
CA SER A 137 -3.21 -7.41 9.57
C SER A 137 -3.79 -6.05 9.16
N THR A 138 -5.07 -5.82 9.43
CA THR A 138 -5.71 -4.52 9.20
C THR A 138 -5.64 -3.68 10.47
N HIS A 139 -5.06 -2.49 10.37
CA HIS A 139 -4.92 -1.55 11.47
C HIS A 139 -5.78 -0.31 11.22
N ARG A 140 -6.41 0.18 12.29
CA ARG A 140 -7.19 1.43 12.28
C ARG A 140 -6.31 2.57 12.78
N PHE A 141 -6.28 3.66 12.03
CA PHE A 141 -5.57 4.88 12.39
C PHE A 141 -6.52 6.06 12.35
N THR A 142 -6.46 6.90 13.38
CA THR A 142 -7.16 8.19 13.40
C THR A 142 -6.27 9.26 12.78
N VAL A 143 -6.80 9.96 11.79
CA VAL A 143 -6.12 11.07 11.12
C VAL A 143 -6.01 12.25 12.08
N ASN A 144 -4.79 12.78 12.22
CA ASN A 144 -4.57 13.90 13.12
C ASN A 144 -5.26 15.19 12.63
N ALA A 145 -5.26 16.24 13.45
CA ALA A 145 -5.85 17.53 13.11
C ALA A 145 -5.28 18.18 11.84
N CYS A 146 -4.07 17.78 11.42
CA CYS A 146 -3.39 18.28 10.23
C CYS A 146 -3.60 17.41 8.98
N GLY A 147 -4.47 16.40 9.03
CA GLY A 147 -4.83 15.61 7.84
C GLY A 147 -3.78 14.59 7.42
N PHE A 148 -2.98 14.07 8.36
CA PHE A 148 -2.05 12.97 8.09
C PHE A 148 -2.01 11.92 9.21
N VAL A 149 -1.46 10.76 8.87
CA VAL A 149 -1.16 9.65 9.77
C VAL A 149 0.29 9.24 9.59
N ARG A 150 0.95 8.99 10.72
CA ARG A 150 2.27 8.36 10.77
C ARG A 150 2.07 6.87 11.07
N LEU A 151 2.40 5.99 10.13
CA LEU A 151 2.25 4.54 10.32
C LEU A 151 3.46 4.01 11.08
N GLY A 152 3.37 3.67 12.37
CA GLY A 152 4.54 3.35 13.22
C GLY A 152 5.63 2.45 12.59
N LYS A 153 6.84 2.45 13.16
CA LYS A 153 8.04 1.71 12.64
C LYS A 153 7.81 0.23 12.30
N GLU A 154 6.70 -0.34 12.77
CA GLU A 154 6.22 -1.68 12.43
C GLU A 154 5.75 -1.86 10.98
N VAL A 155 5.72 -0.80 10.16
CA VAL A 155 5.63 -0.94 8.70
C VAL A 155 6.98 -1.43 8.16
N VAL A 156 7.34 -2.65 8.54
CA VAL A 156 8.43 -3.44 7.95
C VAL A 156 7.91 -4.25 6.76
N SER A 157 6.65 -4.01 6.35
CA SER A 157 6.06 -4.71 5.25
C SER A 157 6.75 -4.33 3.94
N SER A 158 6.95 -5.28 3.04
CA SER A 158 7.30 -4.95 1.66
C SER A 158 6.13 -4.26 0.97
N THR A 159 4.89 -4.47 1.44
CA THR A 159 3.65 -3.94 0.85
C THR A 159 2.67 -3.36 1.87
N LEU A 160 1.95 -2.30 1.50
CA LEU A 160 0.89 -1.64 2.25
C LEU A 160 -0.43 -1.69 1.49
N GLY A 161 -1.50 -2.20 2.11
CA GLY A 161 -2.84 -2.15 1.54
C GLY A 161 -3.56 -0.86 1.93
N LEU A 162 -3.51 0.15 1.06
CA LEU A 162 -4.12 1.46 1.28
C LEU A 162 -5.52 1.52 0.65
N PRO A 163 -6.46 2.28 1.25
CA PRO A 163 -7.76 2.52 0.65
C PRO A 163 -7.61 3.31 -0.66
N THR A 164 -8.44 2.97 -1.65
CA THR A 164 -8.41 3.60 -2.98
C THR A 164 -9.56 4.58 -3.17
N LYS A 165 -9.43 5.47 -4.16
CA LYS A 165 -10.47 6.45 -4.53
C LYS A 165 -11.77 5.82 -5.08
N GLU A 166 -11.73 4.57 -5.51
CA GLU A 166 -12.91 3.88 -6.08
C GLU A 166 -13.64 3.01 -5.04
N GLY A 167 -13.14 2.98 -3.80
CA GLY A 167 -13.54 2.00 -2.81
C GLY A 167 -12.79 0.69 -2.99
N GLY A 168 -12.31 0.12 -1.88
CA GLY A 168 -11.44 -1.06 -1.91
C GLY A 168 -10.03 -0.74 -1.43
N ARG A 169 -9.09 -1.66 -1.72
CA ARG A 169 -7.69 -1.56 -1.28
C ARG A 169 -6.73 -1.92 -2.41
N ALA A 170 -5.61 -1.21 -2.47
CA ALA A 170 -4.50 -1.54 -3.37
C ALA A 170 -3.22 -1.73 -2.57
N ASN A 171 -2.39 -2.69 -3.00
CA ASN A 171 -1.12 -3.00 -2.36
C ASN A 171 0.00 -2.15 -2.96
N PHE A 172 0.75 -1.44 -2.12
CA PHE A 172 1.85 -0.56 -2.52
C PHE A 172 3.16 -1.04 -1.94
N GLN A 173 4.19 -1.20 -2.78
CA GLN A 173 5.52 -1.52 -2.25
C GLN A 173 6.17 -0.27 -1.63
N LEU A 174 6.77 -0.41 -0.45
CA LEU A 174 7.47 0.70 0.22
C LEU A 174 8.71 1.19 -0.56
N SER A 175 9.25 0.35 -1.44
CA SER A 175 10.33 0.72 -2.37
C SER A 175 9.90 1.83 -3.33
N PHE A 176 8.62 1.92 -3.66
CA PHE A 176 8.08 2.92 -4.58
C PHE A 176 7.73 4.24 -3.91
N PHE A 177 7.71 4.29 -2.57
CA PHE A 177 7.42 5.53 -1.87
C PHE A 177 8.61 6.48 -1.96
N PRO A 178 8.38 7.73 -2.38
CA PRO A 178 9.44 8.73 -2.38
C PRO A 178 9.94 8.96 -0.96
N GLU A 179 11.23 9.20 -0.82
CA GLU A 179 11.83 9.58 0.46
C GLU A 179 11.70 11.10 0.67
N SER A 180 11.31 11.53 1.87
CA SER A 180 11.27 12.94 2.25
C SER A 180 11.41 13.15 3.74
N ALA A 181 11.70 14.39 4.15
CA ALA A 181 11.70 14.74 5.57
C ALA A 181 10.29 14.61 6.18
N PRO A 182 10.19 14.40 7.51
CA PRO A 182 8.91 14.14 8.17
C PRO A 182 7.98 15.36 8.10
N LEU A 183 6.66 15.09 8.01
CA LEU A 183 5.64 16.13 8.15
C LEU A 183 5.57 16.61 9.60
N SER A 184 5.26 17.90 9.78
CA SER A 184 5.02 18.51 11.08
C SER A 184 3.60 19.07 11.16
N CYS A 185 2.99 18.95 12.35
CA CYS A 185 1.67 19.50 12.66
C CYS A 185 1.83 20.53 13.77
N GLN A 186 1.59 21.81 13.50
CA GLN A 186 1.60 22.85 14.54
C GLN A 186 0.29 23.60 14.51
N LYS A 187 -0.40 23.65 15.66
CA LYS A 187 -1.69 24.36 15.82
C LYS A 187 -2.74 23.97 14.76
N GLY A 188 -2.79 22.69 14.37
CA GLY A 188 -3.71 22.19 13.35
C GLY A 188 -3.32 22.50 11.89
N GLN A 189 -2.16 23.13 11.67
CA GLN A 189 -1.62 23.38 10.34
C GLN A 189 -0.55 22.37 9.96
N LEU A 190 -0.65 21.86 8.72
CA LEU A 190 0.32 20.93 8.15
C LEU A 190 1.50 21.68 7.55
N TYR A 191 2.70 21.34 8.04
CA TYR A 191 3.97 21.85 7.53
C TYR A 191 4.70 20.76 6.76
N TYR A 192 5.11 21.10 5.55
CA TYR A 192 5.94 20.27 4.70
C TYR A 192 7.40 20.68 4.89
N PRO A 193 8.35 19.73 4.78
CA PRO A 193 9.75 20.10 4.76
C PRO A 193 10.07 20.93 3.51
N VAL A 194 11.09 21.77 3.61
CA VAL A 194 11.57 22.57 2.48
C VAL A 194 11.97 21.64 1.33
N GLY A 195 11.47 21.91 0.13
CA GLY A 195 11.71 21.08 -1.06
C GLY A 195 10.78 19.86 -1.19
N PHE A 196 9.76 19.70 -0.35
CA PHE A 196 8.74 18.66 -0.51
C PHE A 196 7.97 18.85 -1.82
N ASN A 197 8.13 17.90 -2.75
CA ASN A 197 7.48 17.97 -4.05
C ASN A 197 6.17 17.18 -4.03
N LYS A 198 5.04 17.89 -3.89
CA LYS A 198 3.70 17.28 -3.84
C LYS A 198 3.34 16.51 -5.12
N GLY A 199 4.08 16.66 -6.21
CA GLY A 199 3.84 15.94 -7.48
C GLY A 199 4.44 14.54 -7.56
N THR A 200 5.37 14.16 -6.68
CA THR A 200 6.06 12.84 -6.73
C THR A 200 5.35 11.76 -5.89
N ILE A 201 4.12 12.04 -5.46
CA ILE A 201 3.34 11.22 -4.56
C ILE A 201 2.80 9.98 -5.30
N THR A 202 3.02 8.79 -4.74
CA THR A 202 2.27 7.60 -5.15
C THR A 202 0.83 7.75 -4.66
N THR A 203 -0.10 7.99 -5.58
CA THR A 203 -1.54 8.03 -5.26
C THR A 203 -2.13 6.64 -5.44
N ALA A 204 -2.93 6.20 -4.48
CA ALA A 204 -3.56 4.89 -4.58
C ALA A 204 -4.72 4.88 -5.60
N SER A 205 -4.43 4.51 -6.85
CA SER A 205 -5.44 4.13 -7.85
C SER A 205 -5.52 2.61 -7.99
N ILE A 206 -6.72 2.05 -8.14
CA ILE A 206 -6.88 0.63 -8.47
C ILE A 206 -6.28 0.45 -9.87
N GLY A 207 -5.16 -0.27 -9.95
CA GLY A 207 -4.72 -0.81 -11.22
C GLY A 207 -5.74 -1.88 -11.61
N ASN A 208 -6.67 -1.54 -12.50
CA ASN A 208 -7.46 -2.56 -13.18
C ASN A 208 -6.46 -3.50 -13.87
N GLY A 209 -6.45 -4.76 -13.43
CA GLY A 209 -5.85 -5.82 -14.20
C GLY A 209 -6.47 -5.80 -15.59
N ASP A 210 -5.62 -5.93 -16.60
CA ASP A 210 -5.96 -6.01 -18.01
C ASP A 210 -7.19 -6.93 -18.23
N THR A 211 -8.33 -6.32 -18.51
CA THR A 211 -9.41 -6.95 -19.27
C THR A 211 -9.68 -6.03 -20.44
N GLY A 212 -9.22 -6.47 -21.61
CA GLY A 212 -9.26 -5.69 -22.84
C GLY A 212 -10.67 -5.36 -23.32
N GLY A 213 -10.73 -4.31 -24.14
CA GLY A 213 -11.84 -4.04 -25.05
C GLY A 213 -12.66 -2.80 -24.70
N GLY A 214 -12.58 -1.79 -25.57
CA GLY A 214 -13.57 -0.72 -25.64
C GLY A 214 -12.99 0.66 -25.90
N GLY A 215 -12.97 1.07 -27.17
CA GLY A 215 -12.42 2.34 -27.61
C GLY A 215 -13.17 3.56 -27.06
N GLY A 216 -12.40 4.60 -26.74
CA GLY A 216 -12.90 5.93 -26.41
C GLY A 216 -11.77 6.94 -26.34
N GLY A 217 -11.73 7.88 -27.30
CA GLY A 217 -10.96 9.14 -27.27
C GLY A 217 -9.58 9.10 -26.61
N GLY A 218 -8.62 8.40 -27.21
CA GLY A 218 -7.26 8.34 -26.71
C GLY A 218 -6.60 9.72 -26.68
N ILE A 219 -6.15 10.15 -25.51
CA ILE A 219 -5.12 11.18 -25.39
C ILE A 219 -3.94 10.71 -26.28
N PRO A 220 -3.40 11.55 -27.18
CA PRO A 220 -2.33 11.13 -28.08
C PRO A 220 -1.21 10.47 -27.29
N GLU A 221 -0.86 9.25 -27.69
CA GLU A 221 0.18 8.46 -27.05
C GLU A 221 1.49 9.25 -27.04
N ILE A 222 2.06 9.44 -25.85
CA ILE A 222 3.32 10.16 -25.67
C ILE A 222 4.44 9.27 -26.21
N THR A 223 4.77 9.45 -27.49
CA THR A 223 5.83 8.68 -28.14
C THR A 223 7.19 9.28 -27.80
N PRO A 224 8.04 8.55 -27.06
CA PRO A 224 9.41 9.00 -26.78
C PRO A 224 10.28 8.96 -28.04
N SER A 225 11.25 9.87 -28.14
CA SER A 225 12.31 9.78 -29.15
C SER A 225 13.68 10.03 -28.50
N ALA A 226 14.73 9.47 -29.09
CA ALA A 226 16.09 9.83 -28.69
C ALA A 226 16.96 10.01 -29.92
N ASN A 227 17.78 11.05 -29.88
CA ASN A 227 18.73 11.32 -30.93
C ASN A 227 20.07 10.67 -30.57
N ARG A 228 20.39 9.59 -31.29
CA ARG A 228 21.64 8.81 -31.13
C ARG A 228 22.90 9.66 -31.36
N SER A 229 22.82 10.73 -32.14
CA SER A 229 23.98 11.61 -32.43
C SER A 229 24.27 12.65 -31.35
N GLY A 230 23.34 12.91 -30.42
CA GLY A 230 23.42 14.05 -29.49
C GLY A 230 23.33 13.73 -28.00
N ASN A 231 23.32 12.46 -27.58
CA ASN A 231 23.05 12.04 -26.18
C ASN A 231 21.74 12.61 -25.58
N ASN A 232 20.85 13.16 -26.41
CA ASN A 232 19.64 13.83 -25.98
C ASN A 232 18.44 12.88 -25.96
N PHE A 233 17.83 12.77 -24.78
CA PHE A 233 16.53 12.17 -24.55
C PHE A 233 15.43 13.22 -24.78
N ILE A 234 14.44 12.91 -25.60
CA ILE A 234 13.37 13.86 -25.97
C ILE A 234 12.00 13.23 -25.76
N LEU A 235 11.14 13.93 -25.03
CA LEU A 235 9.73 13.59 -24.91
C LEU A 235 8.88 14.75 -25.43
N GLN A 236 7.88 14.43 -26.24
CA GLN A 236 6.95 15.41 -26.81
C GLN A 236 5.52 15.14 -26.34
N GLY A 237 4.60 16.07 -26.60
CA GLY A 237 3.20 15.93 -26.18
C GLY A 237 3.03 16.03 -24.67
N LEU A 238 3.97 16.66 -23.97
CA LEU A 238 3.91 16.84 -22.54
C LEU A 238 3.04 18.05 -22.18
N THR A 239 2.25 17.96 -21.12
CA THR A 239 1.63 19.12 -20.47
C THR A 239 2.68 19.97 -19.75
N ASN A 240 2.43 21.28 -19.64
CA ASN A 240 3.34 22.18 -18.95
C ASN A 240 3.51 21.80 -17.47
N GLY A 241 4.75 21.82 -16.99
CA GLY A 241 5.05 21.49 -15.60
C GLY A 241 6.49 21.02 -15.38
N THR A 242 6.78 20.60 -14.16
CA THR A 242 8.11 20.07 -13.81
C THR A 242 8.11 18.55 -13.90
N TYR A 243 9.06 18.01 -14.66
CA TYR A 243 9.29 16.58 -14.84
C TYR A 243 10.59 16.18 -14.18
N LYS A 244 10.59 15.03 -13.51
CA LYS A 244 11.81 14.41 -12.98
C LYS A 244 12.18 13.24 -13.89
N VAL A 245 13.38 13.31 -14.45
CA VAL A 245 13.99 12.22 -15.22
C VAL A 245 15.12 11.63 -14.40
N ALA A 246 15.04 10.33 -14.11
CA ALA A 246 15.99 9.63 -13.26
C ALA A 246 16.61 8.44 -13.99
N ASN A 247 17.84 8.13 -13.61
CA ASN A 247 18.48 6.86 -13.92
C ASN A 247 17.76 5.73 -13.18
N ALA A 248 17.23 4.75 -13.90
CA ALA A 248 16.50 3.65 -13.29
C ALA A 248 17.37 2.73 -12.42
N VAL A 249 18.66 2.61 -12.75
CA VAL A 249 19.64 1.77 -12.04
C VAL A 249 20.19 2.52 -10.82
N ASN A 250 20.32 3.84 -10.90
CA ASN A 250 20.74 4.69 -9.79
C ASN A 250 19.81 5.91 -9.63
N PRO A 251 18.69 5.77 -8.89
CA PRO A 251 17.68 6.83 -8.78
C PRO A 251 18.15 8.14 -8.12
N THR A 252 19.33 8.13 -7.49
CA THR A 252 19.96 9.35 -6.96
C THR A 252 20.48 10.27 -8.06
N GLN A 253 20.75 9.72 -9.24
CA GLN A 253 21.09 10.49 -10.44
C GLN A 253 19.82 10.88 -11.18
N PHE A 254 19.35 12.11 -10.95
CA PHE A 254 18.16 12.63 -11.60
C PHE A 254 18.30 14.10 -11.95
N LYS A 255 17.44 14.58 -12.85
CA LYS A 255 17.29 15.99 -13.17
C LYS A 255 15.82 16.38 -13.21
N ASN A 256 15.52 17.54 -12.62
CA ASN A 256 14.22 18.18 -12.75
C ASN A 256 14.26 19.12 -13.96
N ILE A 257 13.26 19.04 -14.83
CA ILE A 257 13.17 19.78 -16.08
C ILE A 257 11.80 20.46 -16.13
N VAL A 258 11.80 21.78 -16.32
CA VAL A 258 10.57 22.55 -16.48
C VAL A 258 10.20 22.57 -17.96
N VAL A 259 9.02 22.05 -18.27
CA VAL A 259 8.46 21.98 -19.62
C VAL A 259 7.44 23.11 -19.79
N THR A 260 7.68 23.97 -20.77
CA THR A 260 6.81 25.11 -21.12
C THR A 260 6.34 25.10 -22.57
N LYS A 261 6.93 24.26 -23.43
CA LYS A 261 6.66 24.14 -24.87
C LYS A 261 6.24 22.73 -25.29
N SER A 262 5.56 22.02 -24.39
CA SER A 262 5.10 20.64 -24.62
C SER A 262 6.18 19.60 -24.95
N CYS A 263 7.45 19.91 -24.70
CA CYS A 263 8.55 18.98 -24.88
C CYS A 263 9.60 19.08 -23.76
N LEU A 264 10.28 17.98 -23.53
CA LEU A 264 11.37 17.82 -22.59
C LEU A 264 12.61 17.39 -23.36
N VAL A 265 13.74 18.03 -23.09
CA VAL A 265 15.05 17.64 -23.64
C VAL A 265 16.02 17.46 -22.47
N LEU A 266 16.68 16.30 -22.43
CA LEU A 266 17.70 15.98 -21.43
C LEU A 266 18.93 15.39 -22.10
N ASP A 267 20.10 15.97 -21.84
CA ASP A 267 21.37 15.30 -22.11
C ASP A 267 21.58 14.18 -21.07
N ARG A 268 21.64 12.94 -21.55
CA ARG A 268 21.76 11.72 -20.75
C ARG A 268 23.02 11.69 -19.88
N THR A 269 24.09 12.41 -20.25
CA THR A 269 25.31 12.52 -19.44
C THR A 269 25.05 13.19 -18.09
N GLN A 270 24.03 14.04 -18.01
CA GLN A 270 23.66 14.75 -16.78
C GLN A 270 23.09 13.84 -15.68
N ILE A 271 22.76 12.58 -16.02
CA ILE A 271 22.25 11.58 -15.09
C ILE A 271 22.99 10.24 -15.18
N GLY A 272 24.26 10.25 -15.62
CA GLY A 272 25.14 9.07 -15.54
C GLY A 272 24.99 8.05 -16.66
N THR A 273 24.50 8.43 -17.84
CA THR A 273 24.38 7.54 -19.01
C THR A 273 23.63 6.22 -18.74
N PRO A 274 22.40 6.23 -18.21
CA PRO A 274 21.68 4.99 -17.92
C PRO A 274 21.12 4.30 -19.16
N PRO A 275 21.07 2.96 -19.21
CA PRO A 275 20.39 2.22 -20.27
C PRO A 275 18.85 2.34 -20.17
N LEU A 276 18.33 2.66 -18.99
CA LEU A 276 16.90 2.76 -18.70
C LEU A 276 16.62 4.06 -17.93
N LEU A 277 15.65 4.83 -18.41
CA LEU A 277 15.21 6.10 -17.83
C LEU A 277 13.85 5.93 -17.18
N ILE A 278 13.64 6.59 -16.04
CA ILE A 278 12.32 6.74 -15.41
C ILE A 278 11.93 8.21 -15.50
N VAL A 279 10.77 8.48 -16.06
CA VAL A 279 10.21 9.83 -16.14
C VAL A 279 8.95 9.92 -15.31
N THR A 280 8.86 10.97 -14.51
CA THR A 280 7.70 11.32 -13.71
C THR A 280 7.32 12.76 -13.97
N GLY A 281 6.04 13.07 -13.99
CA GLY A 281 5.55 14.42 -14.20
C GLY A 281 4.07 14.47 -14.57
N PRO A 282 3.50 15.67 -14.79
CA PRO A 282 2.05 15.88 -14.92
C PRO A 282 1.37 15.14 -16.07
N SER A 283 2.10 14.77 -17.12
CA SER A 283 1.54 13.99 -18.25
C SER A 283 1.40 12.49 -17.97
N PHE A 284 1.88 12.00 -16.82
CA PHE A 284 1.94 10.59 -16.52
C PHE A 284 1.19 10.27 -15.23
N SER A 285 0.26 9.32 -15.30
CA SER A 285 -0.43 8.80 -14.10
C SER A 285 0.47 7.92 -13.22
N ASN A 286 1.54 7.37 -13.80
CA ASN A 286 2.56 6.55 -13.13
C ASN A 286 3.93 6.83 -13.73
N PRO A 287 5.04 6.55 -13.02
CA PRO A 287 6.38 6.63 -13.60
C PRO A 287 6.47 5.81 -14.89
N LYS A 288 6.93 6.44 -15.98
CA LYS A 288 7.12 5.78 -17.27
C LYS A 288 8.57 5.41 -17.46
N GLN A 289 8.80 4.17 -17.90
CA GLN A 289 10.13 3.66 -18.19
C GLN A 289 10.41 3.75 -19.69
N TYR A 290 11.63 4.18 -20.02
CA TYR A 290 12.08 4.32 -21.39
C TYR A 290 13.45 3.67 -21.56
N ALA A 291 13.50 2.63 -22.39
CA ALA A 291 14.75 1.96 -22.75
C ALA A 291 15.49 2.77 -23.80
N TRP A 292 16.72 3.19 -23.52
CA TRP A 292 17.49 4.04 -24.41
C TRP A 292 17.73 3.39 -25.78
N THR A 293 17.93 2.07 -25.81
CA THR A 293 18.23 1.30 -27.02
C THR A 293 17.06 1.21 -28.00
N ALA A 294 15.82 1.45 -27.54
CA ALA A 294 14.61 1.39 -28.37
C ALA A 294 14.24 2.76 -28.99
N LEU A 295 14.97 3.82 -28.64
CA LEU A 295 14.68 5.19 -29.04
C LEU A 295 15.68 5.64 -30.10
N LEU A 296 15.38 5.40 -31.37
CA LEU A 296 16.27 5.78 -32.46
C LEU A 296 15.53 6.68 -33.45
N THR A 297 15.81 7.97 -33.41
CA THR A 297 15.49 8.91 -34.49
C THR A 297 16.78 9.60 -34.97
N THR A 298 16.90 9.82 -36.27
CA THR A 298 18.06 10.51 -36.88
C THR A 298 17.88 12.03 -36.91
N SER A 299 16.67 12.53 -36.71
CA SER A 299 16.34 13.94 -36.58
C SER A 299 15.84 14.26 -35.17
N ILE A 300 16.21 15.45 -34.68
CA ILE A 300 15.60 16.06 -33.48
C ILE A 300 14.33 16.74 -33.97
N PRO A 301 13.12 16.25 -33.61
CA PRO A 301 11.91 17.00 -33.89
C PRO A 301 11.94 18.30 -33.07
N SER A 302 11.47 19.41 -33.66
CA SER A 302 11.56 20.73 -33.03
C SER A 302 10.75 20.77 -31.73
N CYS A 303 11.46 21.07 -30.66
CA CYS A 303 10.98 21.81 -29.50
C CYS A 303 10.98 23.32 -29.82
#